data_AF-A0A6J1T387-F1
#
_entry.id   AF-A0A6J1T387-F1
#
_cell.length_a   1.000
_cell.length_b   1.000
_cell.length_c   1.000
_cell.angle_alpha   90.00
_cell.angle_beta   90.00
_cell.angle_gamma   90.00
#
_symmetry.space_group_name_H-M   'P 1'
#
loop_
_entity.id
_entity.type
_entity.pdbx_description
1 polymer ?
#
loop_
_entity_poly.entity_id
_entity_poly.type
_entity_poly.pdbx_seq_one_letter_code
_entity_poly.pdbx_strand_id
1 'polypeptide(L)'
;MIWRTSLYASFVVVAVLCGEPSTTTTNSEHEEKSDPDKFVPTSEWQKVAKGQPLPAGLHYRLNIYTGDTEVKLLDTSKSSETGDSKTDLLVVESYETDESSTETLYMSKDELKKVLADVTADDAIQETIDSDKQESVKKKFRSYEDLKEEFGSLNLTVKTDMEILGDLVGKAKDIFNTSNDEEDIVTILKDLEYLVHQIDNAREFVRLGGLTNIIIPALNSSSPAVRAKSLWLLGSASQSNPKVQIAVLHAGIMSKLVKASILDSDVTVQARSIYALSCLTRQFPAAQAKLIEEGGLSSFSNIIDNERSSDLKTKIRVITLINDLLLERKYVKKAVEEFEHLDLSKEGDAVKKIQQHKQRELKEKLRQYDAMNLETRIVEDGWCHRLSDFLGKLYESEWNAGRTQRRDDLGSVMSKDLPYRPEHDAIEKVLNTLLVVKNLCSTEFQNDLKLAKVLEFFLSWYKVLSNREEVLRKKALKTECVDSDEKCLQEVDFESALDSSEMYYTTIAESLQTLISFIQRNNISTSGTRDEL
;
A
#
# COMPACT_ATOMS: atom_id res chain seq x y z
N MET A 1 0.57 0.72 -0.58
CA MET A 1 0.42 2.03 0.10
C MET A 1 1.58 2.44 1.04
N ILE A 2 2.24 3.58 0.80
CA ILE A 2 3.05 4.32 1.79
C ILE A 2 2.43 5.72 1.93
N TRP A 3 1.76 5.99 3.04
CA TRP A 3 1.19 7.31 3.32
C TRP A 3 2.30 8.31 3.66
N ARG A 4 2.43 9.38 2.85
CA ARG A 4 3.26 10.56 3.14
C ARG A 4 2.37 11.81 3.25
N THR A 5 2.03 12.18 4.49
CA THR A 5 1.29 13.42 4.79
C THR A 5 2.24 14.54 5.21
N SER A 6 2.15 15.70 4.56
CA SER A 6 2.60 17.01 5.09
C SER A 6 1.94 18.14 4.28
N LEU A 7 1.07 18.93 4.91
CA LEU A 7 1.29 20.34 5.28
C LEU A 7 1.33 21.28 4.05
N TYR A 8 0.33 22.15 3.82
CA TYR A 8 0.07 23.35 4.64
C TYR A 8 -1.33 23.96 4.38
N ALA A 9 -1.79 24.84 5.26
CA ALA A 9 -3.02 25.63 5.09
C ALA A 9 -2.79 27.13 5.35
N SER A 10 -3.38 28.01 4.54
CA SER A 10 -3.93 29.34 4.95
C SER A 10 -4.54 30.16 3.79
N PHE A 11 -5.87 30.35 3.85
CA PHE A 11 -6.69 31.53 3.50
C PHE A 11 -6.22 32.60 2.48
N VAL A 12 -7.14 33.03 1.59
CA VAL A 12 -7.97 34.27 1.73
C VAL A 12 -9.11 34.34 0.69
N VAL A 13 -10.19 35.08 1.03
CA VAL A 13 -11.48 35.23 0.34
C VAL A 13 -11.57 36.53 -0.50
N VAL A 14 -12.21 36.52 -1.69
CA VAL A 14 -13.03 37.62 -2.28
C VAL A 14 -14.13 37.02 -3.18
N ALA A 15 -15.24 37.76 -3.43
CA ALA A 15 -16.53 37.25 -3.91
C ALA A 15 -17.11 37.96 -5.15
N VAL A 16 -17.79 37.18 -6.02
CA VAL A 16 -19.12 37.41 -6.65
C VAL A 16 -19.34 38.60 -7.63
N LEU A 17 -19.79 38.32 -8.88
CA LEU A 17 -21.07 38.78 -9.50
C LEU A 17 -21.20 38.55 -11.03
N CYS A 18 -22.39 38.10 -11.47
CA CYS A 18 -23.03 38.25 -12.81
C CYS A 18 -22.32 37.66 -14.07
N GLY A 19 -23.00 37.25 -15.14
CA GLY A 19 -24.44 37.15 -15.43
C GLY A 19 -24.70 36.83 -16.92
N GLU A 20 -25.72 36.02 -17.21
CA GLU A 20 -26.23 35.63 -18.55
C GLU A 20 -26.56 36.83 -19.48
N PRO A 21 -26.60 36.68 -20.84
CA PRO A 21 -27.50 35.74 -21.52
C PRO A 21 -27.09 35.13 -22.88
N SER A 22 -27.95 34.20 -23.32
CA SER A 22 -27.95 33.39 -24.55
C SER A 22 -28.46 34.10 -25.80
N THR A 23 -28.09 33.60 -26.99
CA THR A 23 -28.95 33.66 -28.21
C THR A 23 -28.80 32.43 -29.11
N THR A 24 -29.91 32.06 -29.75
CA THR A 24 -30.21 30.83 -30.49
C THR A 24 -30.19 31.03 -32.03
N THR A 25 -30.66 30.04 -32.81
CA THR A 25 -31.17 30.12 -34.22
C THR A 25 -30.09 29.86 -35.29
N THR A 26 -29.88 28.66 -35.87
CA THR A 26 -30.72 27.69 -36.65
C THR A 26 -30.78 27.94 -38.16
N ASN A 27 -31.25 26.92 -38.90
CA ASN A 27 -31.52 26.82 -40.36
C ASN A 27 -30.27 26.38 -41.18
N SER A 28 -30.32 25.58 -42.26
CA SER A 28 -31.41 24.87 -42.99
C SER A 28 -30.79 23.90 -44.03
N GLU A 29 -31.42 22.89 -44.66
CA GLU A 29 -32.70 22.13 -44.49
C GLU A 29 -32.68 20.87 -45.42
N HIS A 30 -33.27 19.73 -44.99
CA HIS A 30 -33.76 18.59 -45.82
C HIS A 30 -32.73 17.79 -46.68
N GLU A 31 -32.91 16.51 -47.09
CA GLU A 31 -34.01 15.51 -47.16
C GLU A 31 -33.34 14.10 -47.18
N GLU A 32 -33.92 12.91 -46.91
CA GLU A 32 -35.28 12.37 -46.98
C GLU A 32 -35.62 11.46 -45.75
N LYS A 33 -36.88 11.01 -45.64
CA LYS A 33 -37.43 10.31 -44.48
C LYS A 33 -37.32 8.78 -44.55
N SER A 34 -36.88 8.16 -43.45
CA SER A 34 -37.32 6.85 -42.98
C SER A 34 -37.90 6.98 -41.57
N ASP A 35 -38.74 6.04 -41.11
CA ASP A 35 -39.47 6.14 -39.84
C ASP A 35 -38.54 6.50 -38.65
N PRO A 36 -38.71 7.66 -37.99
CA PRO A 36 -37.73 8.16 -37.02
C PRO A 36 -37.69 7.39 -35.68
N ASP A 37 -38.59 6.43 -35.49
CA ASP A 37 -38.83 5.76 -34.21
C ASP A 37 -38.25 4.33 -34.14
N LYS A 38 -37.54 3.87 -35.19
CA LYS A 38 -36.86 2.57 -35.20
C LYS A 38 -35.35 2.74 -35.30
N PHE A 39 -34.67 2.37 -34.22
CA PHE A 39 -33.21 2.29 -34.19
C PHE A 39 -32.72 1.19 -35.15
N VAL A 40 -31.86 1.55 -36.13
CA VAL A 40 -31.24 0.61 -37.07
C VAL A 40 -29.82 0.30 -36.60
N PRO A 41 -29.55 -0.90 -36.06
CA PRO A 41 -28.26 -1.23 -35.48
C PRO A 41 -27.17 -1.39 -36.54
N THR A 42 -25.95 -0.93 -36.22
CA THR A 42 -24.76 -1.12 -37.07
C THR A 42 -23.63 -1.84 -36.33
N SER A 43 -22.54 -2.14 -37.05
CA SER A 43 -21.32 -2.76 -36.52
C SER A 43 -20.35 -1.77 -35.86
N GLU A 44 -20.76 -0.52 -35.66
CA GLU A 44 -20.03 0.51 -34.90
C GLU A 44 -20.89 1.05 -33.75
N TRP A 45 -20.26 1.70 -32.77
CA TRP A 45 -20.96 2.19 -31.58
C TRP A 45 -21.81 3.43 -31.91
N GLN A 46 -23.11 3.34 -31.64
CA GLN A 46 -24.08 4.40 -31.90
C GLN A 46 -24.76 4.84 -30.59
N LYS A 47 -24.79 6.15 -30.36
CA LYS A 47 -25.48 6.78 -29.21
C LYS A 47 -27.00 6.65 -29.36
N VAL A 48 -27.68 6.26 -28.29
CA VAL A 48 -29.14 6.05 -28.25
C VAL A 48 -29.82 7.23 -27.56
N ALA A 49 -30.97 7.68 -28.10
CA ALA A 49 -31.80 8.69 -27.45
C ALA A 49 -32.57 8.11 -26.26
N LYS A 50 -32.71 8.88 -25.17
CA LYS A 50 -33.45 8.44 -23.96
C LYS A 50 -34.91 8.11 -24.33
N GLY A 51 -35.30 6.84 -24.17
CA GLY A 51 -36.65 6.34 -24.45
C GLY A 51 -36.84 5.65 -25.81
N GLN A 52 -35.83 5.61 -26.67
CA GLN A 52 -35.95 4.95 -27.98
C GLN A 52 -36.01 3.41 -27.85
N PRO A 53 -36.96 2.71 -28.51
CA PRO A 53 -37.04 1.25 -28.46
C PRO A 53 -35.90 0.60 -29.25
N LEU A 54 -35.20 -0.35 -28.60
CA LEU A 54 -34.04 -1.05 -29.16
C LEU A 54 -34.36 -2.52 -29.46
N PRO A 55 -33.88 -3.08 -30.58
CA PRO A 55 -33.91 -4.52 -30.84
C PRO A 55 -33.18 -5.34 -29.77
N ALA A 56 -33.71 -6.52 -29.46
CA ALA A 56 -33.05 -7.48 -28.57
C ALA A 56 -31.80 -8.09 -29.23
N GLY A 57 -30.76 -8.38 -28.44
CA GLY A 57 -29.51 -8.98 -28.92
C GLY A 57 -28.42 -8.00 -29.37
N LEU A 58 -28.50 -6.74 -28.94
CA LEU A 58 -27.42 -5.74 -29.11
C LEU A 58 -26.44 -5.76 -27.93
N HIS A 59 -25.23 -5.28 -28.17
CA HIS A 59 -24.20 -5.05 -27.17
C HIS A 59 -24.29 -3.59 -26.68
N TYR A 60 -24.27 -3.39 -25.37
CA TYR A 60 -24.53 -2.11 -24.72
C TYR A 60 -23.31 -1.65 -23.93
N ARG A 61 -23.00 -0.35 -23.97
CA ARG A 61 -22.09 0.30 -23.01
C ARG A 61 -22.65 1.64 -22.54
N LEU A 62 -22.29 2.03 -21.32
CA LEU A 62 -22.55 3.37 -20.79
C LEU A 62 -21.23 4.14 -20.79
N ASN A 63 -21.20 5.30 -21.44
CA ASN A 63 -20.07 6.21 -21.37
C ASN A 63 -20.13 6.97 -20.04
N ILE A 64 -19.22 6.67 -19.12
CA ILE A 64 -19.23 7.22 -17.75
C ILE A 64 -18.95 8.74 -17.76
N TYR A 65 -18.21 9.25 -18.76
CA TYR A 65 -17.86 10.66 -18.85
C TYR A 65 -18.98 11.53 -19.44
N THR A 66 -19.81 10.99 -20.35
CA THR A 66 -20.90 11.75 -20.98
C THR A 66 -22.30 11.36 -20.47
N GLY A 67 -22.42 10.25 -19.74
CA GLY A 67 -23.69 9.69 -19.28
C GLY A 67 -24.54 9.05 -20.38
N ASP A 68 -23.97 8.83 -21.57
CA ASP A 68 -24.69 8.33 -22.73
C ASP A 68 -24.67 6.80 -22.85
N THR A 69 -25.80 6.24 -23.27
CA THR A 69 -25.90 4.82 -23.65
C THR A 69 -25.55 4.68 -25.13
N GLU A 70 -24.59 3.81 -25.43
CA GLU A 70 -24.18 3.46 -26.78
C GLU A 70 -24.42 1.98 -27.05
N VAL A 71 -24.78 1.62 -28.29
CA VAL A 71 -25.06 0.24 -28.68
C VAL A 71 -24.43 -0.15 -30.02
N LYS A 72 -24.20 -1.44 -30.21
CA LYS A 72 -23.66 -2.06 -31.44
C LYS A 72 -24.25 -3.47 -31.64
N LEU A 73 -24.30 -3.98 -32.88
CA LEU A 73 -24.47 -5.42 -33.16
C LEU A 73 -23.37 -6.29 -32.51
N LEU A 74 -23.73 -7.49 -32.04
CA LEU A 74 -22.76 -8.50 -31.62
C LEU A 74 -22.07 -9.14 -32.84
N ASP A 75 -20.74 -9.17 -32.84
CA ASP A 75 -19.93 -9.87 -33.85
C ASP A 75 -19.85 -11.38 -33.50
N THR A 76 -20.75 -12.19 -34.06
CA THR A 76 -20.86 -13.65 -33.79
C THR A 76 -19.76 -14.52 -34.44
N SER A 77 -18.62 -13.94 -34.82
CA SER A 77 -17.54 -14.59 -35.56
C SER A 77 -16.26 -14.88 -34.76
N LYS A 78 -16.30 -14.73 -33.42
CA LYS A 78 -15.17 -15.03 -32.52
C LYS A 78 -15.47 -16.00 -31.37
N SER A 79 -16.64 -16.65 -31.38
CA SER A 79 -17.07 -17.60 -30.35
C SER A 79 -17.11 -19.04 -30.88
N SER A 80 -15.93 -19.66 -31.02
CA SER A 80 -15.83 -21.10 -31.32
C SER A 80 -14.56 -21.72 -30.74
N GLU A 81 -14.48 -21.80 -29.41
CA GLU A 81 -13.89 -22.95 -28.71
C GLU A 81 -14.21 -22.90 -27.21
N THR A 82 -14.38 -24.07 -26.59
CA THR A 82 -14.89 -24.33 -25.23
C THR A 82 -16.32 -23.85 -24.95
N GLY A 83 -17.17 -24.78 -24.54
CA GLY A 83 -18.52 -24.49 -24.05
C GLY A 83 -18.65 -24.92 -22.60
N ASP A 84 -19.01 -23.97 -21.73
CA ASP A 84 -19.95 -24.24 -20.65
C ASP A 84 -20.78 -22.97 -20.38
N SER A 85 -21.98 -23.14 -19.84
CA SER A 85 -22.97 -22.06 -19.69
C SER A 85 -22.80 -21.30 -18.38
N LYS A 86 -22.13 -20.14 -18.42
CA LYS A 86 -22.36 -19.07 -17.44
C LYS A 86 -21.97 -17.71 -18.00
N THR A 87 -22.63 -16.68 -17.48
CA THR A 87 -22.29 -15.27 -17.70
C THR A 87 -20.83 -15.03 -17.36
N ASP A 88 -20.05 -14.59 -18.34
CA ASP A 88 -18.62 -14.33 -18.21
C ASP A 88 -18.38 -13.06 -17.39
N LEU A 89 -18.42 -13.24 -16.07
CA LEU A 89 -18.25 -12.19 -15.08
C LEU A 89 -16.75 -11.99 -14.90
N LEU A 90 -16.16 -11.12 -15.72
CA LEU A 90 -14.76 -10.70 -15.60
C LEU A 90 -14.52 -10.19 -14.18
N VAL A 91 -13.83 -11.01 -13.39
CA VAL A 91 -13.31 -10.62 -12.08
C VAL A 91 -12.21 -9.59 -12.35
N VAL A 92 -12.54 -8.32 -12.13
CA VAL A 92 -11.53 -7.27 -12.05
C VAL A 92 -10.70 -7.55 -10.81
N GLU A 93 -9.43 -7.89 -11.01
CA GLU A 93 -8.46 -8.00 -9.92
C GLU A 93 -8.39 -6.67 -9.17
N SER A 94 -8.52 -6.74 -7.85
CA SER A 94 -8.58 -5.57 -6.98
C SER A 94 -7.27 -4.79 -6.98
N TYR A 95 -7.24 -3.65 -7.67
CA TYR A 95 -6.27 -2.59 -7.40
C TYR A 95 -6.80 -1.66 -6.31
N GLU A 96 -5.88 -1.24 -5.43
CA GLU A 96 -6.08 -0.29 -4.34
C GLU A 96 -6.77 1.00 -4.84
N THR A 97 -7.90 1.38 -4.25
CA THR A 97 -8.51 2.71 -4.42
C THR A 97 -8.66 3.37 -3.06
N ASP A 98 -8.18 4.61 -2.95
CA ASP A 98 -8.12 5.35 -1.67
C ASP A 98 -9.50 5.74 -1.11
N GLU A 99 -9.58 5.82 0.22
CA GLU A 99 -10.71 6.41 0.93
C GLU A 99 -10.77 7.93 0.66
N SER A 100 -11.71 8.37 -0.19
CA SER A 100 -12.19 9.75 -0.16
C SER A 100 -13.66 9.85 -0.59
N SER A 101 -14.42 10.65 0.14
CA SER A 101 -15.81 11.06 -0.18
C SER A 101 -16.86 9.96 -0.39
N THR A 102 -17.24 9.25 0.66
CA THR A 102 -18.58 8.64 0.73
C THR A 102 -19.65 9.71 1.01
N GLU A 103 -20.01 10.51 0.01
CA GLU A 103 -21.24 11.30 0.08
C GLU A 103 -22.44 10.35 0.05
N THR A 104 -22.96 10.04 1.24
CA THR A 104 -24.15 9.20 1.38
C THR A 104 -25.36 10.06 1.05
N LEU A 105 -25.86 9.97 -0.19
CA LEU A 105 -27.12 10.59 -0.61
C LEU A 105 -28.31 9.91 0.09
N TYR A 106 -28.56 10.30 1.34
CA TYR A 106 -29.79 10.00 2.06
C TYR A 106 -30.96 10.73 1.39
N MET A 107 -31.62 10.08 0.42
CA MET A 107 -32.98 10.47 0.04
C MET A 107 -33.87 10.38 1.28
N SER A 108 -34.56 11.46 1.62
CA SER A 108 -35.37 11.48 2.83
C SER A 108 -36.57 10.54 2.70
N LYS A 109 -37.00 9.96 3.84
CA LYS A 109 -38.17 9.07 3.90
C LYS A 109 -39.45 9.73 3.37
N ASP A 110 -39.52 11.06 3.41
CA ASP A 110 -40.67 11.83 2.97
C ASP A 110 -40.58 12.26 1.49
N GLU A 111 -39.39 12.35 0.89
CA GLU A 111 -39.24 12.38 -0.58
C GLU A 111 -39.62 11.05 -1.22
N LEU A 112 -39.17 9.92 -0.66
CA LEU A 112 -39.57 8.59 -1.12
C LEU A 112 -41.10 8.39 -1.05
N LYS A 113 -41.76 8.91 -0.01
CA LYS A 113 -43.23 8.91 0.06
C LYS A 113 -43.89 9.84 -0.95
N LYS A 114 -43.30 10.98 -1.29
CA LYS A 114 -43.81 11.85 -2.37
C LYS A 114 -43.71 11.14 -3.72
N VAL A 115 -42.57 10.55 -4.04
CA VAL A 115 -42.39 9.79 -5.28
C VAL A 115 -43.34 8.59 -5.36
N LEU A 116 -43.62 7.89 -4.25
CA LEU A 116 -44.65 6.84 -4.22
C LEU A 116 -46.09 7.38 -4.25
N ALA A 117 -46.34 8.63 -3.84
CA ALA A 117 -47.68 9.24 -3.86
C ALA A 117 -48.03 9.82 -5.25
N ASP A 118 -47.03 10.32 -5.99
CA ASP A 118 -47.19 10.78 -7.37
C ASP A 118 -47.34 9.61 -8.37
N VAL A 119 -47.06 8.37 -7.95
CA VAL A 119 -47.57 7.16 -8.64
C VAL A 119 -49.01 6.92 -8.19
N THR A 120 -49.91 7.83 -8.59
CA THR A 120 -51.35 7.70 -8.37
C THR A 120 -51.90 6.51 -9.15
N ALA A 121 -52.70 5.67 -8.48
CA ALA A 121 -53.26 4.43 -9.01
C ALA A 121 -54.45 4.65 -9.99
N ASP A 122 -54.33 5.62 -10.90
CA ASP A 122 -55.41 6.08 -11.79
C ASP A 122 -55.12 5.94 -13.30
N ASP A 123 -53.91 5.51 -13.70
CA ASP A 123 -53.70 4.95 -15.05
C ASP A 123 -54.24 3.52 -15.14
N ALA A 124 -55.56 3.43 -14.97
CA ALA A 124 -56.35 2.25 -15.30
C ALA A 124 -56.38 2.10 -16.83
N ILE A 125 -55.32 1.51 -17.41
CA ILE A 125 -55.37 0.99 -18.78
C ILE A 125 -56.41 -0.12 -18.79
N GLN A 126 -57.62 0.24 -19.23
CA GLN A 126 -58.78 -0.63 -19.32
C GLN A 126 -58.70 -1.50 -20.59
N GLU A 127 -57.57 -2.20 -20.76
CA GLU A 127 -57.45 -3.30 -21.71
C GLU A 127 -57.64 -4.64 -20.99
N THR A 128 -58.52 -5.47 -21.53
CA THR A 128 -58.78 -6.83 -21.05
C THR A 128 -57.57 -7.73 -21.34
N ILE A 129 -56.65 -7.83 -20.39
CA ILE A 129 -55.53 -8.78 -20.46
C ILE A 129 -56.06 -10.20 -20.25
N ASP A 130 -55.93 -11.06 -21.27
CA ASP A 130 -56.28 -12.49 -21.21
C ASP A 130 -55.70 -13.19 -19.96
N SER A 131 -56.52 -14.02 -19.29
CA SER A 131 -56.10 -14.77 -18.09
C SER A 131 -54.87 -15.64 -18.32
N ASP A 132 -54.73 -16.16 -19.54
CA ASP A 132 -53.68 -17.09 -19.95
C ASP A 132 -52.29 -16.44 -19.89
N LYS A 133 -52.21 -15.13 -20.13
CA LYS A 133 -50.94 -14.38 -20.02
C LYS A 133 -50.49 -14.28 -18.57
N GLN A 134 -51.40 -13.96 -17.63
CA GLN A 134 -51.04 -13.91 -16.20
C GLN A 134 -50.56 -15.27 -15.68
N GLU A 135 -51.18 -16.38 -16.09
CA GLU A 135 -50.78 -17.70 -15.63
C GLU A 135 -49.42 -18.15 -16.22
N SER A 136 -49.14 -17.79 -17.48
CA SER A 136 -47.83 -18.03 -18.10
C SER A 136 -46.69 -17.25 -17.44
N VAL A 137 -46.99 -16.06 -16.89
CA VAL A 137 -46.02 -15.22 -16.17
C VAL A 137 -45.80 -15.74 -14.76
N LYS A 138 -46.87 -16.11 -14.03
CA LYS A 138 -46.74 -16.74 -12.70
C LYS A 138 -45.93 -18.03 -12.73
N LYS A 139 -46.04 -18.84 -13.79
CA LYS A 139 -45.24 -20.06 -14.00
C LYS A 139 -43.75 -19.81 -14.30
N LYS A 140 -43.32 -18.57 -14.56
CA LYS A 140 -41.92 -18.18 -14.80
C LYS A 140 -41.18 -17.66 -13.57
N PHE A 141 -41.90 -17.35 -12.48
CA PHE A 141 -41.31 -16.84 -11.25
C PHE A 141 -41.49 -17.86 -10.12
N ARG A 142 -40.44 -18.10 -9.33
CA ARG A 142 -40.52 -18.89 -8.10
C ARG A 142 -41.42 -18.17 -7.08
N SER A 143 -42.14 -18.91 -6.25
CA SER A 143 -42.98 -18.28 -5.23
C SER A 143 -42.11 -17.56 -4.18
N TYR A 144 -42.66 -16.54 -3.53
CA TYR A 144 -41.95 -15.84 -2.46
C TYR A 144 -41.73 -16.75 -1.25
N GLU A 145 -42.66 -17.67 -0.97
CA GLU A 145 -42.49 -18.72 0.01
C GLU A 145 -41.36 -19.69 -0.38
N ASP A 146 -41.29 -20.14 -1.65
CA ASP A 146 -40.25 -21.08 -2.13
C ASP A 146 -38.87 -20.46 -1.99
N LEU A 147 -38.72 -19.19 -2.40
CA LEU A 147 -37.47 -18.44 -2.28
C LEU A 147 -37.08 -18.23 -0.81
N LYS A 148 -38.05 -18.01 0.08
CA LYS A 148 -37.82 -17.86 1.52
C LYS A 148 -37.45 -19.18 2.19
N GLU A 149 -37.98 -20.30 1.71
CA GLU A 149 -37.61 -21.64 2.18
C GLU A 149 -36.23 -22.07 1.64
N GLU A 150 -35.92 -21.82 0.37
CA GLU A 150 -34.57 -22.01 -0.20
C GLU A 150 -33.54 -21.14 0.54
N PHE A 151 -33.82 -19.85 0.77
CA PHE A 151 -32.93 -18.94 1.49
C PHE A 151 -32.85 -19.26 2.99
N GLY A 152 -33.87 -19.89 3.59
CA GLY A 152 -33.81 -20.44 4.94
C GLY A 152 -33.03 -21.76 5.04
N SER A 153 -33.06 -22.57 3.98
CA SER A 153 -32.30 -23.83 3.87
C SER A 153 -30.80 -23.57 3.63
N LEU A 154 -30.48 -22.50 2.90
CA LEU A 154 -29.16 -21.88 2.86
C LEU A 154 -28.91 -21.15 4.18
N ASN A 155 -28.49 -21.92 5.19
CA ASN A 155 -28.23 -21.45 6.55
C ASN A 155 -26.95 -20.57 6.63
N LEU A 156 -26.92 -19.50 5.83
CA LEU A 156 -26.00 -18.37 5.87
C LEU A 156 -26.28 -17.58 7.15
N THR A 157 -25.93 -18.19 8.28
CA THR A 157 -25.69 -17.45 9.52
C THR A 157 -24.54 -16.50 9.25
N VAL A 158 -24.86 -15.24 8.93
CA VAL A 158 -23.89 -14.16 8.76
C VAL A 158 -23.26 -13.90 10.12
N LYS A 159 -22.19 -14.63 10.42
CA LYS A 159 -21.36 -14.44 11.59
C LYS A 159 -20.52 -13.19 11.41
N THR A 160 -20.35 -12.45 12.48
CA THR A 160 -19.38 -11.34 12.55
C THR A 160 -17.95 -11.89 12.59
N ASP A 161 -16.99 -11.08 12.14
CA ASP A 161 -15.57 -11.45 12.20
C ASP A 161 -15.14 -11.84 13.63
N MET A 162 -15.70 -11.20 14.67
CA MET A 162 -15.42 -11.53 16.08
C MET A 162 -15.95 -12.92 16.49
N GLU A 163 -17.10 -13.34 15.98
CA GLU A 163 -17.63 -14.70 16.22
C GLU A 163 -16.83 -15.76 15.48
N ILE A 164 -16.46 -15.48 14.22
CA ILE A 164 -15.58 -16.35 13.41
C ILE A 164 -14.22 -16.49 14.11
N LEU A 165 -13.65 -15.39 14.60
CA LEU A 165 -12.40 -15.37 15.35
C LEU A 165 -12.51 -16.19 16.65
N GLY A 166 -13.63 -16.07 17.38
CA GLY A 166 -13.94 -16.89 18.55
C GLY A 166 -13.97 -18.39 18.24
N ASP A 167 -14.69 -18.78 17.18
CA ASP A 167 -14.79 -20.16 16.72
C ASP A 167 -13.41 -20.72 16.29
N LEU A 168 -12.62 -19.94 15.54
CA LEU A 168 -11.28 -20.33 15.10
C LEU A 168 -10.31 -20.48 16.27
N VAL A 169 -10.35 -19.57 17.25
CA VAL A 169 -9.52 -19.67 18.46
C VAL A 169 -9.90 -20.90 19.31
N GLY A 170 -11.20 -21.21 19.40
CA GLY A 170 -11.69 -22.44 20.02
C GLY A 170 -11.18 -23.70 19.31
N LYS A 171 -11.42 -23.81 18.01
CA LYS A 171 -10.97 -24.95 17.18
C LYS A 171 -9.45 -25.15 17.25
N ALA A 172 -8.66 -24.08 17.14
CA ALA A 172 -7.21 -24.15 17.24
C ALA A 172 -6.78 -24.78 18.57
N LYS A 173 -7.36 -24.31 19.68
CA LYS A 173 -7.07 -24.84 21.02
C LYS A 173 -7.41 -26.33 21.13
N ASP A 174 -8.54 -26.77 20.59
CA ASP A 174 -8.94 -28.18 20.66
C ASP A 174 -8.03 -29.09 19.81
N ILE A 175 -7.62 -28.62 18.63
CA ILE A 175 -6.69 -29.33 17.74
C ILE A 175 -5.30 -29.46 18.37
N PHE A 176 -4.74 -28.38 18.95
CA PHE A 176 -3.46 -28.42 19.67
C PHE A 176 -3.44 -29.39 20.87
N ASN A 177 -4.61 -29.71 21.44
CA ASN A 177 -4.72 -30.65 22.57
C ASN A 177 -5.06 -32.10 22.15
N THR A 178 -5.67 -32.31 20.98
CA THR A 178 -6.32 -33.60 20.65
C THR A 178 -5.69 -34.32 19.46
N SER A 179 -5.64 -33.68 18.29
CA SER A 179 -5.16 -34.31 17.04
C SER A 179 -3.74 -33.90 16.67
N ASN A 180 -3.38 -32.63 16.96
CA ASN A 180 -2.13 -32.00 16.51
C ASN A 180 -1.85 -32.22 15.02
N ASP A 181 -2.90 -32.18 14.18
CA ASP A 181 -2.75 -32.28 12.74
C ASP A 181 -2.16 -30.99 12.15
N GLU A 182 -1.17 -31.15 11.25
CA GLU A 182 -0.42 -30.02 10.71
C GLU A 182 -1.24 -29.20 9.71
N GLU A 183 -2.02 -29.84 8.84
CA GLU A 183 -2.77 -29.15 7.78
C GLU A 183 -3.93 -28.33 8.36
N ASP A 184 -4.66 -28.89 9.33
CA ASP A 184 -5.70 -28.19 10.08
C ASP A 184 -5.14 -26.98 10.85
N ILE A 185 -4.03 -27.14 11.58
CA ILE A 185 -3.38 -26.03 12.31
C ILE A 185 -2.92 -24.96 11.33
N VAL A 186 -2.25 -25.33 10.25
CA VAL A 186 -1.75 -24.38 9.23
C VAL A 186 -2.89 -23.65 8.53
N THR A 187 -4.05 -24.29 8.36
CA THR A 187 -5.25 -23.67 7.78
C THR A 187 -5.86 -22.65 8.74
N ILE A 188 -6.13 -23.03 9.99
CA ILE A 188 -6.67 -22.09 11.00
C ILE A 188 -5.70 -20.91 11.25
N LEU A 189 -4.39 -21.14 11.25
CA LEU A 189 -3.40 -20.06 11.35
C LEU A 189 -3.43 -19.10 10.15
N LYS A 190 -3.80 -19.52 8.94
CA LYS A 190 -4.01 -18.63 7.79
C LYS A 190 -5.29 -17.80 7.96
N ASP A 191 -6.38 -18.45 8.35
CA ASP A 191 -7.69 -17.78 8.50
C ASP A 191 -7.66 -16.73 9.61
N LEU A 192 -7.00 -17.05 10.74
CA LEU A 192 -6.71 -16.10 11.81
C LEU A 192 -5.81 -14.95 11.31
N GLU A 193 -4.80 -15.23 10.48
CA GLU A 193 -3.86 -14.21 9.99
C GLU A 193 -4.55 -13.19 9.08
N TYR A 194 -5.48 -13.66 8.23
CA TYR A 194 -6.35 -12.81 7.44
C TYR A 194 -7.20 -11.88 8.32
N LEU A 195 -7.88 -12.43 9.35
CA LEU A 195 -8.79 -11.66 10.20
C LEU A 195 -8.08 -10.59 11.04
N VAL A 196 -6.87 -10.85 11.55
CA VAL A 196 -6.14 -9.91 12.41
C VAL A 196 -5.51 -8.72 11.67
N HIS A 197 -5.63 -8.63 10.34
CA HIS A 197 -5.30 -7.38 9.64
C HIS A 197 -6.19 -6.22 10.08
N GLN A 198 -7.42 -6.51 10.53
CA GLN A 198 -8.24 -5.51 11.21
C GLN A 198 -7.75 -5.30 12.66
N ILE A 199 -7.49 -4.04 13.02
CA ILE A 199 -6.89 -3.64 14.30
C ILE A 199 -7.68 -4.13 15.52
N ASP A 200 -9.01 -4.17 15.42
CA ASP A 200 -9.87 -4.62 16.52
C ASP A 200 -10.00 -6.15 16.60
N ASN A 201 -10.01 -6.87 15.47
CA ASN A 201 -9.89 -8.33 15.47
C ASN A 201 -8.55 -8.78 16.07
N ALA A 202 -7.44 -8.07 15.79
CA ALA A 202 -6.15 -8.34 16.42
C ALA A 202 -6.17 -8.16 17.94
N ARG A 203 -6.90 -7.16 18.46
CA ARG A 203 -7.09 -6.94 19.90
C ARG A 203 -7.97 -8.03 20.51
N GLU A 204 -9.01 -8.45 19.80
CA GLU A 204 -9.93 -9.50 20.23
C GLU A 204 -9.23 -10.87 20.25
N PHE A 205 -8.39 -11.18 19.26
CA PHE A 205 -7.52 -12.37 19.24
C PHE A 205 -6.65 -12.46 20.50
N VAL A 206 -6.06 -11.34 20.93
CA VAL A 206 -5.31 -11.26 22.19
C VAL A 206 -6.23 -11.46 23.40
N ARG A 207 -7.42 -10.82 23.42
CA ARG A 207 -8.41 -10.94 24.51
C ARG A 207 -8.90 -12.37 24.72
N LEU A 208 -9.07 -13.12 23.63
CA LEU A 208 -9.44 -14.55 23.61
C LEU A 208 -8.28 -15.48 24.01
N GLY A 209 -7.11 -14.93 24.35
CA GLY A 209 -5.94 -15.70 24.76
C GLY A 209 -5.15 -16.31 23.60
N GLY A 210 -5.28 -15.79 22.38
CA GLY A 210 -4.57 -16.29 21.20
C GLY A 210 -3.05 -16.34 21.37
N LEU A 211 -2.46 -15.40 22.13
CA LEU A 211 -1.02 -15.44 22.44
C LEU A 211 -0.62 -16.67 23.25
N THR A 212 -1.37 -17.01 24.31
CA THR A 212 -1.05 -18.13 25.20
C THR A 212 -1.51 -19.48 24.66
N ASN A 213 -2.64 -19.51 23.96
CA ASN A 213 -3.32 -20.73 23.55
C ASN A 213 -2.93 -21.18 22.14
N ILE A 214 -2.41 -20.27 21.30
CA ILE A 214 -2.09 -20.55 19.89
C ILE A 214 -0.63 -20.19 19.58
N ILE A 215 -0.21 -18.94 19.79
CA ILE A 215 1.15 -18.50 19.40
C ILE A 215 2.24 -19.24 20.17
N ILE A 216 2.17 -19.27 21.51
CA ILE A 216 3.21 -19.92 22.33
C ILE A 216 3.33 -21.44 22.03
N PRO A 217 2.23 -22.23 21.94
CA PRO A 217 2.28 -23.62 21.48
C PRO A 217 2.83 -23.77 20.06
N ALA A 218 2.33 -22.99 19.09
CA ALA A 218 2.74 -23.08 17.69
C ALA A 218 4.24 -22.78 17.49
N LEU A 219 4.81 -21.82 18.23
CA LEU A 219 6.25 -21.53 18.23
C LEU A 219 7.11 -22.67 18.76
N ASN A 220 6.55 -23.57 19.58
CA ASN A 220 7.24 -24.75 20.09
C ASN A 220 6.98 -26.01 19.23
N SER A 221 6.22 -25.90 18.13
CA SER A 221 5.89 -27.02 17.26
C SER A 221 7.11 -27.53 16.49
N SER A 222 7.18 -28.84 16.26
CA SER A 222 8.19 -29.47 15.41
C SER A 222 8.06 -29.06 13.94
N SER A 223 6.84 -28.76 13.46
CA SER A 223 6.60 -28.30 12.08
C SER A 223 7.14 -26.89 11.83
N PRO A 224 8.05 -26.69 10.85
CA PRO A 224 8.45 -25.36 10.40
C PRO A 224 7.28 -24.56 9.81
N ALA A 225 6.31 -25.21 9.16
CA ALA A 225 5.16 -24.53 8.57
C ALA A 225 4.27 -23.89 9.65
N VAL A 226 4.00 -24.61 10.74
CA VAL A 226 3.26 -24.10 11.92
C VAL A 226 4.02 -22.95 12.58
N ARG A 227 5.34 -23.09 12.80
CA ARG A 227 6.17 -22.00 13.35
C ARG A 227 6.15 -20.76 12.44
N ALA A 228 6.40 -20.91 11.14
CA ALA A 228 6.42 -19.81 10.17
C ALA A 228 5.06 -19.10 10.05
N LYS A 229 3.95 -19.85 10.11
CA LYS A 229 2.59 -19.28 10.05
C LYS A 229 2.19 -18.57 11.34
N SER A 230 2.51 -19.12 12.51
CA SER A 230 2.25 -18.43 13.79
C SER A 230 3.05 -17.13 13.93
N LEU A 231 4.29 -17.08 13.43
CA LEU A 231 5.09 -15.85 13.35
C LEU A 231 4.49 -14.81 12.39
N TRP A 232 3.91 -15.25 11.28
CA TRP A 232 3.19 -14.37 10.36
C TRP A 232 1.95 -13.78 11.06
N LEU A 233 1.08 -14.62 11.62
CA LEU A 233 -0.09 -14.21 12.42
C LEU A 233 0.26 -13.21 13.52
N LEU A 234 1.33 -13.47 14.29
CA LEU A 234 1.82 -12.59 15.34
C LEU A 234 2.29 -11.23 14.78
N GLY A 235 2.99 -11.24 13.64
CA GLY A 235 3.44 -10.04 12.96
C GLY A 235 2.28 -9.17 12.47
N SER A 236 1.30 -9.78 11.77
CA SER A 236 0.10 -9.10 11.27
C SER A 236 -0.73 -8.50 12.42
N ALA A 237 -0.96 -9.25 13.50
CA ALA A 237 -1.70 -8.76 14.67
C ALA A 237 -0.97 -7.60 15.42
N SER A 238 0.36 -7.61 15.42
CA SER A 238 1.17 -6.60 16.12
C SER A 238 1.41 -5.32 15.30
N GLN A 239 1.24 -5.39 13.98
CA GLN A 239 1.56 -4.29 13.07
C GLN A 239 0.69 -3.05 13.38
N SER A 240 1.35 -1.94 13.68
CA SER A 240 0.69 -0.65 14.01
C SER A 240 -0.34 -0.71 15.15
N ASN A 241 -0.26 -1.70 16.05
CA ASN A 241 -1.27 -1.94 17.08
C ASN A 241 -0.66 -1.97 18.51
N PRO A 242 -0.48 -0.81 19.17
CA PRO A 242 0.19 -0.71 20.46
C PRO A 242 -0.39 -1.61 21.56
N LYS A 243 -1.71 -1.85 21.57
CA LYS A 243 -2.35 -2.73 22.55
C LYS A 243 -1.87 -4.19 22.40
N VAL A 244 -1.73 -4.66 21.16
CA VAL A 244 -1.20 -6.01 20.87
C VAL A 244 0.30 -6.06 21.14
N GLN A 245 1.06 -5.05 20.70
CA GLN A 245 2.50 -4.96 20.96
C GLN A 245 2.83 -5.03 22.48
N ILE A 246 2.07 -4.33 23.33
CA ILE A 246 2.19 -4.41 24.79
C ILE A 246 1.91 -5.83 25.31
N ALA A 247 0.83 -6.47 24.84
CA ALA A 247 0.47 -7.82 25.27
C ALA A 247 1.52 -8.87 24.85
N VAL A 248 2.07 -8.77 23.64
CA VAL A 248 3.14 -9.64 23.13
C VAL A 248 4.43 -9.45 23.94
N LEU A 249 4.73 -8.21 24.34
CA LEU A 249 5.87 -7.89 25.21
C LEU A 249 5.69 -8.48 26.62
N HIS A 250 4.51 -8.32 27.22
CA HIS A 250 4.17 -8.89 28.53
C HIS A 250 4.13 -10.43 28.53
N ALA A 251 3.79 -11.06 27.41
CA ALA A 251 3.83 -12.51 27.24
C ALA A 251 5.27 -13.08 27.09
N GLY A 252 6.31 -12.24 27.13
CA GLY A 252 7.72 -12.66 27.06
C GLY A 252 8.17 -13.18 25.68
N ILE A 253 7.34 -12.99 24.64
CA ILE A 253 7.52 -13.58 23.31
C ILE A 253 8.76 -13.01 22.60
N MET A 254 9.19 -11.78 22.90
CA MET A 254 10.39 -11.15 22.32
C MET A 254 11.62 -12.06 22.36
N SER A 255 11.90 -12.68 23.52
CA SER A 255 13.05 -13.59 23.71
C SER A 255 12.98 -14.84 22.82
N LYS A 256 11.77 -15.31 22.47
CA LYS A 256 11.55 -16.41 21.53
C LYS A 256 11.80 -15.96 20.09
N LEU A 257 11.37 -14.76 19.72
CA LEU A 257 11.57 -14.20 18.37
C LEU A 257 13.04 -13.97 18.03
N VAL A 258 13.82 -13.40 18.96
CA VAL A 258 15.27 -13.17 18.78
C VAL A 258 16.04 -14.50 18.67
N LYS A 259 15.61 -15.54 19.39
CA LYS A 259 16.20 -16.88 19.25
C LYS A 259 15.82 -17.53 17.92
N ALA A 260 14.56 -17.45 17.52
CA ALA A 260 14.05 -18.06 16.28
C ALA A 260 14.62 -17.40 15.01
N SER A 261 15.03 -16.13 15.04
CA SER A 261 15.67 -15.47 13.89
C SER A 261 17.10 -15.95 13.58
N ILE A 262 17.75 -16.67 14.51
CA ILE A 262 19.14 -17.17 14.34
C ILE A 262 19.22 -18.70 14.44
N LEU A 263 18.49 -19.29 15.40
CA LEU A 263 18.69 -20.67 15.84
C LEU A 263 17.69 -21.67 15.22
N ASP A 264 16.65 -21.20 14.53
CA ASP A 264 15.74 -22.11 13.83
C ASP A 264 16.43 -22.75 12.63
N SER A 265 16.15 -24.02 12.37
CA SER A 265 16.71 -24.76 11.23
C SER A 265 16.14 -24.29 9.88
N ASP A 266 14.96 -23.67 9.88
CA ASP A 266 14.25 -23.28 8.66
C ASP A 266 14.39 -21.76 8.37
N VAL A 267 14.89 -21.43 7.18
CA VAL A 267 15.13 -20.05 6.74
C VAL A 267 13.82 -19.24 6.63
N THR A 268 12.69 -19.89 6.33
CA THR A 268 11.37 -19.23 6.30
C THR A 268 10.96 -18.83 7.72
N VAL A 269 11.19 -19.70 8.72
CA VAL A 269 10.93 -19.38 10.13
C VAL A 269 11.83 -18.24 10.62
N GLN A 270 13.12 -18.24 10.25
CA GLN A 270 14.02 -17.11 10.54
C GLN A 270 13.51 -15.79 9.92
N ALA A 271 13.17 -15.81 8.63
CA ALA A 271 12.67 -14.64 7.90
C ALA A 271 11.32 -14.13 8.43
N ARG A 272 10.43 -15.02 8.89
CA ARG A 272 9.16 -14.66 9.54
C ARG A 272 9.37 -14.14 10.96
N SER A 273 10.40 -14.62 11.67
CA SER A 273 10.80 -14.07 12.98
C SER A 273 11.25 -12.61 12.86
N ILE A 274 12.05 -12.27 11.85
CA ILE A 274 12.44 -10.88 11.58
C ILE A 274 11.24 -10.01 11.19
N TYR A 275 10.30 -10.53 10.40
CA TYR A 275 9.04 -9.83 10.11
C TYR A 275 8.24 -9.52 11.39
N ALA A 276 8.06 -10.50 12.27
CA ALA A 276 7.37 -10.31 13.55
C ALA A 276 8.09 -9.30 14.47
N LEU A 277 9.43 -9.38 14.56
CA LEU A 277 10.25 -8.40 15.28
C LEU A 277 10.09 -6.98 14.73
N SER A 278 10.07 -6.83 13.39
CA SER A 278 9.84 -5.56 12.71
C SER A 278 8.48 -4.96 13.07
N CYS A 279 7.40 -5.75 12.99
CA CYS A 279 6.06 -5.29 13.35
C CYS A 279 5.89 -4.98 14.85
N LEU A 280 6.59 -5.72 15.73
CA LEU A 280 6.53 -5.53 17.18
C LEU A 280 7.30 -4.30 17.67
N THR A 281 8.39 -3.92 16.99
CA THR A 281 9.28 -2.85 17.45
C THR A 281 9.04 -1.49 16.81
N ARG A 282 8.48 -1.43 15.60
CA ARG A 282 8.15 -0.17 14.93
C ARG A 282 7.20 0.69 15.76
N GLN A 283 7.54 1.96 15.84
CA GLN A 283 6.86 3.03 16.57
C GLN A 283 6.67 2.81 18.08
N PHE A 284 7.23 1.74 18.67
CA PHE A 284 7.02 1.34 20.05
C PHE A 284 8.34 1.24 20.83
N PRO A 285 8.75 2.31 21.56
CA PRO A 285 10.04 2.37 22.23
C PRO A 285 10.27 1.21 23.22
N ALA A 286 9.27 0.83 24.01
CA ALA A 286 9.44 -0.24 25.02
C ALA A 286 9.82 -1.59 24.40
N ALA A 287 9.29 -1.94 23.22
CA ALA A 287 9.73 -3.14 22.50
C ALA A 287 11.12 -2.98 21.88
N GLN A 288 11.52 -1.79 21.42
CA GLN A 288 12.89 -1.54 20.96
C GLN A 288 13.92 -1.69 22.07
N ALA A 289 13.63 -1.15 23.27
CA ALA A 289 14.48 -1.33 24.45
C ALA A 289 14.63 -2.82 24.79
N LYS A 290 13.52 -3.59 24.78
CA LYS A 290 13.57 -5.03 25.06
C LYS A 290 14.29 -5.83 23.98
N LEU A 291 14.13 -5.47 22.70
CA LEU A 291 14.90 -6.10 21.61
C LEU A 291 16.41 -5.90 21.81
N ILE A 292 16.83 -4.70 22.20
CA ILE A 292 18.25 -4.39 22.47
C ILE A 292 18.76 -5.16 23.70
N GLU A 293 17.98 -5.23 24.78
CA GLU A 293 18.29 -5.98 25.99
C GLU A 293 18.49 -7.49 25.72
N GLU A 294 17.65 -8.07 24.86
CA GLU A 294 17.72 -9.50 24.46
C GLU A 294 18.80 -9.78 23.39
N GLY A 295 19.69 -8.82 23.07
CA GLY A 295 20.78 -9.01 22.12
C GLY A 295 20.38 -8.95 20.64
N GLY A 296 19.25 -8.31 20.31
CA GLY A 296 18.71 -8.23 18.96
C GLY A 296 19.63 -7.56 17.94
N LEU A 297 20.42 -6.54 18.32
CA LEU A 297 21.36 -5.87 17.43
C LEU A 297 22.49 -6.82 16.99
N SER A 298 23.13 -7.51 17.94
CA SER A 298 24.17 -8.50 17.63
C SER A 298 23.62 -9.67 16.82
N SER A 299 22.37 -10.06 17.08
CA SER A 299 21.63 -11.07 16.31
C SER A 299 21.45 -10.65 14.85
N PHE A 300 21.09 -9.39 14.63
CA PHE A 300 20.94 -8.80 13.30
C PHE A 300 22.28 -8.64 12.56
N SER A 301 23.36 -8.27 13.25
CA SER A 301 24.72 -8.24 12.67
C SER A 301 25.12 -9.61 12.13
N ASN A 302 24.90 -10.68 12.91
CA ASN A 302 25.17 -12.06 12.48
C ASN A 302 24.37 -12.46 11.22
N ILE A 303 23.14 -11.96 11.07
CA ILE A 303 22.29 -12.25 9.90
C ILE A 303 22.79 -11.54 8.64
N ILE A 304 23.43 -10.38 8.76
CA ILE A 304 24.07 -9.68 7.63
C ILE A 304 25.36 -10.40 7.22
N ASP A 305 26.19 -10.74 8.20
CA ASP A 305 27.51 -11.38 8.00
C ASP A 305 27.41 -12.77 7.36
N ASN A 306 26.45 -13.60 7.79
CA ASN A 306 26.36 -14.99 7.35
C ASN A 306 25.88 -15.08 5.89
N GLU A 307 26.77 -15.40 4.97
CA GLU A 307 26.47 -15.54 3.53
C GLU A 307 25.69 -16.82 3.17
N ARG A 308 25.63 -17.81 4.08
CA ARG A 308 25.04 -19.14 3.80
C ARG A 308 23.69 -19.41 4.45
N SER A 309 23.25 -18.61 5.42
CA SER A 309 22.05 -18.91 6.22
C SER A 309 20.84 -18.01 5.93
N SER A 310 21.07 -16.78 5.48
CA SER A 310 20.03 -15.77 5.25
C SER A 310 20.00 -15.33 3.79
N ASP A 311 18.80 -15.33 3.20
CA ASP A 311 18.60 -14.82 1.85
C ASP A 311 18.73 -13.29 1.79
N LEU A 312 19.01 -12.75 0.61
CA LEU A 312 19.20 -11.32 0.39
C LEU A 312 18.03 -10.49 0.94
N LYS A 313 16.78 -10.95 0.75
CA LYS A 313 15.57 -10.26 1.22
C LYS A 313 15.53 -10.14 2.74
N THR A 314 16.01 -11.14 3.46
CA THR A 314 16.09 -11.12 4.94
C THR A 314 17.18 -10.15 5.42
N LYS A 315 18.35 -10.09 4.76
CA LYS A 315 19.38 -9.09 5.05
C LYS A 315 18.89 -7.66 4.82
N ILE A 316 18.22 -7.42 3.68
CA ILE A 316 17.61 -6.12 3.35
C ILE A 316 16.51 -5.74 4.36
N ARG A 317 15.69 -6.68 4.83
CA ARG A 317 14.70 -6.43 5.89
C ARG A 317 15.34 -5.98 7.20
N VAL A 318 16.44 -6.59 7.60
CA VAL A 318 17.21 -6.20 8.80
C VAL A 318 17.75 -4.78 8.65
N ILE A 319 18.41 -4.47 7.53
CA ILE A 319 18.96 -3.13 7.24
C ILE A 319 17.85 -2.08 7.22
N THR A 320 16.72 -2.39 6.55
CA THR A 320 15.53 -1.53 6.51
C THR A 320 14.94 -1.31 7.90
N LEU A 321 14.88 -2.34 8.76
CA LEU A 321 14.43 -2.17 10.14
C LEU A 321 15.32 -1.20 10.91
N ILE A 322 16.66 -1.36 10.85
CA ILE A 322 17.60 -0.44 11.51
C ILE A 322 17.46 1.00 11.00
N ASN A 323 17.37 1.19 9.67
CA ASN A 323 17.07 2.48 9.07
C ASN A 323 15.82 3.12 9.67
N ASP A 324 14.73 2.36 9.75
CA ASP A 324 13.44 2.86 10.16
C ASP A 324 13.40 3.17 11.68
N LEU A 325 14.09 2.36 12.50
CA LEU A 325 14.27 2.67 13.93
C LEU A 325 15.07 3.98 14.14
N LEU A 326 16.08 4.24 13.32
CA LEU A 326 16.87 5.48 13.37
C LEU A 326 16.07 6.69 12.84
N LEU A 327 15.26 6.49 11.80
CA LEU A 327 14.37 7.52 11.26
C LEU A 327 13.27 7.90 12.24
N GLU A 328 12.64 6.94 12.93
CA GLU A 328 11.64 7.18 13.98
C GLU A 328 12.15 8.16 15.03
N ARG A 329 13.41 8.01 15.48
CA ARG A 329 14.06 8.90 16.46
C ARG A 329 14.19 10.31 15.91
N LYS A 330 14.72 10.45 14.69
CA LYS A 330 14.88 11.75 14.02
C LYS A 330 13.55 12.47 13.79
N TYR A 331 12.52 11.75 13.36
CA TYR A 331 11.19 12.33 13.14
C TYR A 331 10.52 12.75 14.44
N VAL A 332 10.60 11.94 15.51
CA VAL A 332 10.06 12.34 16.82
C VAL A 332 10.82 13.53 17.40
N LYS A 333 12.15 13.59 17.26
CA LYS A 333 12.95 14.74 17.67
C LYS A 333 12.53 16.02 16.91
N LYS A 334 12.47 15.97 15.58
CA LYS A 334 12.03 17.09 14.72
C LYS A 334 10.62 17.56 15.08
N ALA A 335 9.70 16.63 15.30
CA ALA A 335 8.34 16.96 15.72
C ALA A 335 8.30 17.66 17.10
N VAL A 336 9.11 17.22 18.07
CA VAL A 336 9.20 17.91 19.38
C VAL A 336 9.75 19.33 19.23
N GLU A 337 10.80 19.53 18.43
CA GLU A 337 11.37 20.85 18.12
C GLU A 337 10.32 21.77 17.46
N GLU A 338 9.56 21.27 16.47
CA GLU A 338 8.45 21.99 15.82
C GLU A 338 7.34 22.37 16.83
N PHE A 339 6.98 21.46 17.74
CA PHE A 339 6.01 21.73 18.81
C PHE A 339 6.49 22.70 19.89
N GLU A 340 7.79 23.00 19.98
CA GLU A 340 8.31 24.03 20.90
C GLU A 340 8.30 25.44 20.29
N HIS A 341 8.22 25.55 18.96
CA HIS A 341 8.12 26.82 18.23
C HIS A 341 6.68 27.22 17.88
N LEU A 342 5.68 26.37 18.18
CA LEU A 342 4.26 26.63 17.91
C LEU A 342 3.61 27.59 18.93
N ASP A 343 3.16 28.76 18.45
CA ASP A 343 2.45 29.77 19.26
C ASP A 343 0.96 29.43 19.46
N LEU A 344 0.67 28.75 20.57
CA LEU A 344 -0.69 28.34 20.96
C LEU A 344 -1.50 29.46 21.66
N SER A 345 -1.15 30.74 21.45
CA SER A 345 -1.90 31.88 22.01
C SER A 345 -3.18 32.22 21.24
N LYS A 346 -3.26 31.83 19.96
CA LYS A 346 -4.36 32.19 19.03
C LYS A 346 -5.41 31.09 18.86
N GLU A 347 -5.24 29.96 19.52
CA GLU A 347 -6.10 28.78 19.36
C GLU A 347 -7.13 28.62 20.48
N GLY A 348 -8.25 27.97 20.17
CA GLY A 348 -9.29 27.66 21.15
C GLY A 348 -8.88 26.58 22.15
N ASP A 349 -9.43 26.66 23.37
CA ASP A 349 -9.08 25.79 24.51
C ASP A 349 -9.12 24.28 24.23
N ALA A 350 -10.01 23.83 23.34
CA ALA A 350 -10.12 22.42 22.96
C ALA A 350 -8.90 21.97 22.14
N VAL A 351 -8.47 22.75 21.15
CA VAL A 351 -7.33 22.43 20.28
C VAL A 351 -6.03 22.46 21.09
N LYS A 352 -5.89 23.49 21.93
CA LYS A 352 -4.78 23.64 22.87
C LYS A 352 -4.60 22.43 23.79
N LYS A 353 -5.69 21.87 24.33
CA LYS A 353 -5.65 20.64 25.14
C LYS A 353 -5.19 19.42 24.34
N ILE A 354 -5.65 19.27 23.10
CA ILE A 354 -5.27 18.17 22.20
C ILE A 354 -3.78 18.26 21.86
N GLN A 355 -3.28 19.43 21.46
CA GLN A 355 -1.86 19.67 21.18
C GLN A 355 -0.99 19.45 22.42
N GLN A 356 -1.39 19.96 23.60
CA GLN A 356 -0.67 19.71 24.86
C GLN A 356 -0.65 18.23 25.25
N HIS A 357 -1.67 17.44 24.89
CA HIS A 357 -1.62 15.99 25.04
C HIS A 357 -0.60 15.39 24.07
N LYS A 358 -0.64 15.76 22.79
CA LYS A 358 0.27 15.22 21.77
C LYS A 358 1.73 15.59 22.03
N GLN A 359 2.00 16.81 22.50
CA GLN A 359 3.34 17.26 22.89
C GLN A 359 3.88 16.45 24.07
N ARG A 360 3.06 16.12 25.08
CA ARG A 360 3.46 15.25 26.19
C ARG A 360 3.75 13.83 25.73
N GLU A 361 2.92 13.27 24.86
CA GLU A 361 3.13 11.95 24.25
C GLU A 361 4.45 11.90 23.46
N LEU A 362 4.72 12.91 22.62
CA LEU A 362 5.95 12.99 21.83
C LEU A 362 7.20 13.20 22.70
N LYS A 363 7.13 14.04 23.75
CA LYS A 363 8.25 14.26 24.68
C LYS A 363 8.59 13.01 25.50
N GLU A 364 7.60 12.25 25.96
CA GLU A 364 7.84 10.97 26.63
C GLU A 364 8.38 9.92 25.65
N LYS A 365 7.88 9.89 24.40
CA LYS A 365 8.40 8.99 23.35
C LYS A 365 9.87 9.31 22.99
N LEU A 366 10.23 10.60 22.90
CA LEU A 366 11.61 11.05 22.68
C LEU A 366 12.52 10.60 23.84
N ARG A 367 12.13 10.90 25.09
CA ARG A 367 12.84 10.47 26.30
C ARG A 367 13.10 8.97 26.34
N GLN A 368 12.13 8.15 25.94
CA GLN A 368 12.28 6.70 25.88
C GLN A 368 13.31 6.27 24.81
N TYR A 369 13.30 6.90 23.63
CA TYR A 369 14.30 6.64 22.59
C TYR A 369 15.72 7.04 23.02
N ASP A 370 15.88 8.23 23.60
CA ASP A 370 17.16 8.76 24.07
C ASP A 370 17.80 7.83 25.12
N ALA A 371 16.98 7.28 26.03
CA ALA A 371 17.44 6.35 27.06
C ALA A 371 18.09 5.06 26.52
N MET A 372 17.81 4.65 25.28
CA MET A 372 18.37 3.43 24.68
C MET A 372 19.79 3.63 24.12
N ASN A 373 20.13 4.87 23.73
CA ASN A 373 21.37 5.22 23.01
C ASN A 373 21.62 4.30 21.79
N LEU A 374 20.62 4.14 20.92
CA LEU A 374 20.73 3.24 19.75
C LEU A 374 21.87 3.68 18.82
N GLU A 375 22.01 4.98 18.59
CA GLU A 375 23.02 5.60 17.75
C GLU A 375 24.45 5.20 18.18
N THR A 376 24.72 5.21 19.49
CA THR A 376 25.99 4.76 20.07
C THR A 376 26.21 3.27 19.84
N ARG A 377 25.20 2.44 20.14
CA ARG A 377 25.26 0.98 19.98
C ARG A 377 25.49 0.55 18.53
N ILE A 378 24.90 1.25 17.57
CA ILE A 378 25.11 1.02 16.13
C ILE A 378 26.58 1.19 15.75
N VAL A 379 27.26 2.22 16.29
CA VAL A 379 28.70 2.41 16.07
C VAL A 379 29.52 1.34 16.81
N GLU A 380 29.20 1.05 18.08
CA GLU A 380 29.91 0.05 18.90
C GLU A 380 29.82 -1.39 18.34
N ASP A 381 28.66 -1.80 17.82
CA ASP A 381 28.43 -3.13 17.19
C ASP A 381 29.01 -3.24 15.76
N GLY A 382 29.68 -2.20 15.26
CA GLY A 382 30.37 -2.19 13.96
C GLY A 382 29.45 -2.13 12.74
N TRP A 383 28.23 -1.60 12.87
CA TRP A 383 27.26 -1.54 11.77
C TRP A 383 27.72 -0.67 10.59
N CYS A 384 28.50 0.37 10.88
CA CYS A 384 29.05 1.27 9.89
C CYS A 384 29.84 0.50 8.81
N HIS A 385 30.89 -0.22 9.21
CA HIS A 385 31.64 -1.11 8.33
C HIS A 385 30.75 -2.16 7.63
N ARG A 386 29.80 -2.79 8.33
CA ARG A 386 28.90 -3.81 7.75
C ARG A 386 28.03 -3.28 6.63
N LEU A 387 27.46 -2.08 6.78
CA LEU A 387 26.67 -1.43 5.74
C LEU A 387 27.53 -1.10 4.51
N SER A 388 28.79 -0.70 4.72
CA SER A 388 29.75 -0.44 3.65
C SER A 388 30.14 -1.71 2.89
N ASP A 389 30.58 -2.75 3.61
CA ASP A 389 30.95 -4.04 3.02
C ASP A 389 29.77 -4.68 2.28
N PHE A 390 28.57 -4.64 2.87
CA PHE A 390 27.37 -5.16 2.26
C PHE A 390 27.01 -4.44 0.94
N LEU A 391 27.09 -3.10 0.90
CA LEU A 391 26.93 -2.37 -0.37
C LEU A 391 28.00 -2.75 -1.39
N GLY A 392 29.26 -2.90 -0.94
CA GLY A 392 30.37 -3.35 -1.78
C GLY A 392 30.15 -4.74 -2.37
N LYS A 393 29.58 -5.67 -1.60
CA LYS A 393 29.22 -7.02 -2.04
C LYS A 393 28.07 -7.04 -3.04
N LEU A 394 27.02 -6.23 -2.82
CA LEU A 394 25.93 -6.06 -3.80
C LEU A 394 26.45 -5.49 -5.13
N TYR A 395 27.35 -4.49 -5.07
CA TYR A 395 28.00 -3.96 -6.26
C TYR A 395 28.86 -5.04 -6.97
N GLU A 396 29.54 -5.89 -6.22
CA GLU A 396 30.37 -6.96 -6.79
C GLU A 396 29.53 -8.08 -7.43
N SER A 397 28.44 -8.52 -6.79
CA SER A 397 27.54 -9.57 -7.32
C SER A 397 26.80 -9.11 -8.56
N GLU A 398 26.19 -7.92 -8.54
CA GLU A 398 25.33 -7.45 -9.63
C GLU A 398 26.11 -6.80 -10.78
N TRP A 399 27.25 -6.17 -10.49
CA TRP A 399 27.90 -5.28 -11.48
C TRP A 399 29.32 -5.67 -11.90
N ASN A 400 30.09 -6.39 -11.08
CA ASN A 400 31.41 -6.89 -11.46
C ASN A 400 31.39 -8.33 -12.00
N ALA A 401 30.37 -9.14 -11.67
CA ALA A 401 30.23 -10.53 -12.13
C ALA A 401 29.87 -10.66 -13.63
N GLY A 402 30.80 -10.26 -14.50
CA GLY A 402 30.72 -10.49 -15.95
C GLY A 402 29.89 -9.46 -16.73
N ARG A 403 30.42 -9.01 -17.87
CA ARG A 403 29.65 -8.24 -18.86
C ARG A 403 28.78 -9.14 -19.75
N THR A 404 28.87 -10.45 -19.60
CA THR A 404 28.38 -11.44 -20.57
C THR A 404 26.87 -11.59 -20.56
N GLN A 405 26.23 -11.58 -19.39
CA GLN A 405 24.77 -11.72 -19.25
C GLN A 405 24.01 -10.40 -19.50
N ARG A 406 24.70 -9.27 -19.37
CA ARG A 406 24.16 -7.92 -19.66
C ARG A 406 23.86 -7.66 -21.15
N ARG A 407 24.24 -8.57 -22.05
CA ARG A 407 24.02 -8.41 -23.49
C ARG A 407 22.60 -8.79 -23.93
N ASP A 408 21.98 -9.74 -23.23
CA ASP A 408 20.60 -10.15 -23.46
C ASP A 408 19.64 -9.25 -22.65
N ASP A 409 20.06 -8.84 -21.44
CA ASP A 409 19.32 -7.93 -20.56
C ASP A 409 19.22 -6.48 -21.03
N LEU A 410 20.03 -6.05 -22.00
CA LEU A 410 19.92 -4.71 -22.59
C LEU A 410 18.57 -4.50 -23.32
N GLY A 411 17.88 -5.59 -23.68
CA GLY A 411 16.50 -5.55 -24.17
C GLY A 411 15.48 -5.07 -23.13
N SER A 412 15.71 -5.35 -21.84
CA SER A 412 14.88 -4.83 -20.72
C SER A 412 15.14 -3.35 -20.41
N VAL A 413 16.14 -2.74 -21.06
CA VAL A 413 16.37 -1.29 -21.06
C VAL A 413 15.75 -0.64 -22.32
N MET A 414 15.18 -1.46 -23.22
CA MET A 414 14.48 -1.05 -24.44
C MET A 414 12.96 -1.27 -24.36
N SER A 415 12.45 -1.93 -23.32
CA SER A 415 11.03 -1.83 -22.95
C SER A 415 10.69 -0.37 -22.63
N LYS A 416 9.46 0.05 -22.97
CA LYS A 416 9.03 1.46 -22.82
C LYS A 416 8.90 1.89 -21.36
N ASP A 417 8.86 0.94 -20.44
CA ASP A 417 8.67 1.13 -19.02
C ASP A 417 10.03 1.29 -18.31
N LEU A 418 10.19 2.41 -17.59
CA LEU A 418 11.42 2.70 -16.83
C LEU A 418 11.57 1.74 -15.63
N PRO A 419 12.83 1.43 -15.22
CA PRO A 419 13.15 0.10 -14.73
C PRO A 419 12.85 -0.10 -13.24
N TYR A 420 11.70 -0.70 -12.91
CA TYR A 420 11.45 -1.25 -11.58
C TYR A 420 12.13 -2.63 -11.43
N ARG A 421 13.46 -2.64 -11.39
CA ARG A 421 14.25 -3.86 -11.12
C ARG A 421 14.37 -4.08 -9.60
N PRO A 422 14.01 -5.27 -9.06
CA PRO A 422 14.06 -5.56 -7.61
C PRO A 422 15.44 -5.34 -6.97
N GLU A 423 16.51 -5.40 -7.77
CA GLU A 423 17.89 -5.19 -7.35
C GLU A 423 18.17 -3.71 -6.99
N HIS A 424 17.43 -2.76 -7.58
CA HIS A 424 17.54 -1.34 -7.25
C HIS A 424 16.94 -1.04 -5.87
N ASP A 425 15.78 -1.61 -5.55
CA ASP A 425 15.15 -1.51 -4.22
C ASP A 425 16.09 -1.97 -3.08
N ALA A 426 16.85 -3.04 -3.31
CA ALA A 426 17.85 -3.52 -2.36
C ALA A 426 19.00 -2.51 -2.15
N ILE A 427 19.56 -1.99 -3.24
CA ILE A 427 20.64 -0.99 -3.21
C ILE A 427 20.16 0.31 -2.56
N GLU A 428 18.97 0.79 -2.93
CA GLU A 428 18.37 2.02 -2.42
C GLU A 428 18.08 1.96 -0.93
N LYS A 429 17.62 0.83 -0.40
CA LYS A 429 17.47 0.61 1.05
C LYS A 429 18.81 0.72 1.78
N VAL A 430 19.89 0.18 1.23
CA VAL A 430 21.24 0.32 1.82
C VAL A 430 21.74 1.77 1.73
N LEU A 431 21.59 2.43 0.56
CA LEU A 431 21.98 3.83 0.36
C LEU A 431 21.22 4.80 1.29
N ASN A 432 19.91 4.60 1.45
CA ASN A 432 19.09 5.35 2.40
C ASN A 432 19.55 5.14 3.84
N THR A 433 19.92 3.91 4.21
CA THR A 433 20.51 3.62 5.53
C THR A 433 21.82 4.37 5.72
N LEU A 434 22.74 4.33 4.73
CA LEU A 434 24.01 5.08 4.76
C LEU A 434 23.79 6.58 4.91
N LEU A 435 22.79 7.16 4.23
CA LEU A 435 22.40 8.57 4.36
C LEU A 435 21.90 8.91 5.78
N VAL A 436 21.18 7.99 6.42
CA VAL A 436 20.72 8.15 7.80
C VAL A 436 21.88 8.05 8.79
N VAL A 437 22.82 7.13 8.62
CA VAL A 437 23.96 6.97 9.54
C VAL A 437 25.19 7.84 9.22
N LYS A 438 25.20 8.61 8.12
CA LYS A 438 26.39 9.37 7.67
C LYS A 438 27.08 10.22 8.74
N ASN A 439 26.32 10.84 9.64
CA ASN A 439 26.86 11.66 10.74
C ASN A 439 27.49 10.80 11.84
N LEU A 440 26.99 9.58 12.06
CA LEU A 440 27.46 8.63 13.07
C LEU A 440 28.71 7.89 12.57
N CYS A 441 28.64 7.37 11.35
CA CYS A 441 29.69 6.57 10.69
C CYS A 441 30.74 7.41 9.95
N SER A 442 30.82 8.71 10.24
CA SER A 442 31.59 9.68 9.45
C SER A 442 33.06 9.30 9.30
N THR A 443 33.70 8.83 10.38
CA THR A 443 35.11 8.42 10.42
C THR A 443 35.38 7.13 9.64
N GLU A 444 34.50 6.15 9.70
CA GLU A 444 34.65 4.90 8.96
C GLU A 444 34.47 5.11 7.46
N PHE A 445 33.40 5.81 7.05
CA PHE A 445 33.13 6.07 5.63
C PHE A 445 34.20 6.94 4.95
N GLN A 446 34.89 7.80 5.71
CA GLN A 446 36.03 8.59 5.22
C GLN A 446 37.26 7.75 4.87
N ASN A 447 37.51 6.68 5.60
CA ASN A 447 38.67 5.80 5.41
C ASN A 447 38.40 4.68 4.38
N ASP A 448 37.14 4.42 4.04
CA ASP A 448 36.76 3.37 3.10
C ASP A 448 36.86 3.81 1.62
N LEU A 449 38.03 3.59 1.03
CA LEU A 449 38.30 3.81 -0.39
C LEU A 449 37.50 2.88 -1.32
N LYS A 450 36.95 1.75 -0.84
CA LYS A 450 36.07 0.87 -1.63
C LYS A 450 34.69 1.51 -1.72
N LEU A 451 34.14 1.95 -0.60
CA LEU A 451 32.87 2.66 -0.52
C LEU A 451 32.82 3.89 -1.42
N ALA A 452 33.86 4.74 -1.36
CA ALA A 452 33.92 5.96 -2.17
C ALA A 452 33.75 5.66 -3.68
N LYS A 453 34.45 4.65 -4.20
CA LYS A 453 34.36 4.22 -5.60
C LYS A 453 33.00 3.65 -5.96
N VAL A 454 32.40 2.88 -5.06
CA VAL A 454 31.05 2.30 -5.25
C VAL A 454 29.98 3.39 -5.27
N LEU A 455 30.07 4.39 -4.37
CA LEU A 455 29.18 5.54 -4.35
C LEU A 455 29.35 6.42 -5.60
N GLU A 456 30.57 6.70 -6.04
CA GLU A 456 30.84 7.44 -7.29
C GLU A 456 30.28 6.72 -8.52
N PHE A 457 30.39 5.38 -8.58
CA PHE A 457 29.75 4.59 -9.61
C PHE A 457 28.22 4.74 -9.59
N PHE A 458 27.58 4.54 -8.43
CA PHE A 458 26.13 4.68 -8.32
C PHE A 458 25.66 6.11 -8.64
N LEU A 459 26.38 7.14 -8.19
CA LEU A 459 26.08 8.53 -8.54
C LEU A 459 26.10 8.76 -10.05
N SER A 460 27.11 8.23 -10.76
CA SER A 460 27.19 8.31 -12.22
C SER A 460 26.00 7.61 -12.89
N TRP A 461 25.64 6.42 -12.40
CA TRP A 461 24.55 5.61 -12.92
C TRP A 461 23.17 6.25 -12.68
N TYR A 462 22.87 6.71 -11.46
CA TYR A 462 21.63 7.44 -11.14
C TYR A 462 21.51 8.76 -11.90
N LYS A 463 22.62 9.47 -12.16
CA LYS A 463 22.59 10.65 -13.07
C LYS A 463 22.20 10.28 -14.50
N VAL A 464 22.62 9.13 -15.02
CA VAL A 464 22.18 8.64 -16.35
C VAL A 464 20.69 8.30 -16.35
N LEU A 465 20.14 7.74 -15.28
CA LEU A 465 18.70 7.50 -15.15
C LEU A 465 17.91 8.80 -15.01
N SER A 466 18.34 9.73 -14.14
CA SER A 466 17.76 11.07 -13.99
C SER A 466 17.68 11.81 -15.33
N ASN A 467 18.72 11.74 -16.16
CA ASN A 467 18.70 12.36 -17.50
C ASN A 467 17.69 11.68 -18.44
N ARG A 468 17.46 10.37 -18.31
CA ARG A 468 16.46 9.63 -19.12
C ARG A 468 15.04 9.95 -18.67
N GLU A 469 14.81 10.01 -17.37
CA GLU A 469 13.55 10.44 -16.74
C GLU A 469 13.18 11.86 -17.22
N GLU A 470 14.12 12.81 -17.17
CA GLU A 470 13.92 14.17 -17.66
C GLU A 470 13.60 14.22 -19.18
N VAL A 471 14.29 13.42 -20.00
CA VAL A 471 14.03 13.31 -21.45
C VAL A 471 12.64 12.72 -21.74
N LEU A 472 12.18 11.75 -20.94
CA LEU A 472 10.85 11.17 -21.11
C LEU A 472 9.75 12.11 -20.65
N ARG A 473 9.92 12.81 -19.53
CA ARG A 473 9.01 13.89 -19.10
C ARG A 473 8.87 14.97 -20.18
N LYS A 474 10.00 15.41 -20.77
CA LYS A 474 10.01 16.36 -21.90
C LYS A 474 9.41 15.81 -23.19
N LYS A 475 9.27 14.49 -23.35
CA LYS A 475 8.54 13.87 -24.46
C LYS A 475 7.04 13.77 -24.18
N ALA A 476 6.63 13.36 -22.98
CA ALA A 476 5.22 13.33 -22.57
C ALA A 476 4.57 14.72 -22.74
N LEU A 477 5.19 15.75 -22.15
CA LEU A 477 4.81 17.17 -22.30
C LEU A 477 4.75 17.67 -23.76
N LYS A 478 5.43 17.02 -24.69
CA LYS A 478 5.39 17.35 -26.13
C LYS A 478 4.38 16.53 -26.91
N THR A 479 3.94 15.38 -26.39
CA THR A 479 2.99 14.51 -27.07
C THR A 479 1.56 15.00 -26.78
N GLU A 480 1.30 15.44 -25.56
CA GLU A 480 0.04 16.09 -25.15
C GLU A 480 -0.25 17.38 -25.93
N CYS A 481 0.77 18.09 -26.43
CA CYS A 481 0.61 19.30 -27.24
C CYS A 481 0.40 19.05 -28.75
N VAL A 482 0.31 17.79 -29.22
CA VAL A 482 0.23 17.47 -30.66
C VAL A 482 -1.14 16.94 -31.09
N ASP A 483 -1.93 16.38 -30.16
CA ASP A 483 -3.25 15.79 -30.47
C ASP A 483 -4.44 16.78 -30.31
N SER A 484 -4.18 18.09 -30.18
CA SER A 484 -5.21 19.13 -30.20
C SER A 484 -4.83 20.30 -31.12
N ASP A 485 -5.32 20.28 -32.36
CA ASP A 485 -5.28 21.46 -33.22
C ASP A 485 -6.16 22.59 -32.64
N GLU A 486 -5.65 23.82 -32.77
CA GLU A 486 -6.19 25.10 -32.29
C GLU A 486 -6.21 25.36 -30.76
N LYS A 487 -5.34 26.31 -30.36
CA LYS A 487 -5.19 26.99 -29.03
C LYS A 487 -4.35 26.30 -27.94
N CYS A 488 -3.03 26.25 -28.15
CA CYS A 488 -2.06 26.36 -27.05
C CYS A 488 -1.99 27.78 -26.43
N LEU A 489 -3.13 28.43 -26.20
CA LEU A 489 -3.26 29.73 -25.52
C LEU A 489 -4.60 29.82 -24.79
N GLN A 490 -4.71 29.07 -23.70
CA GLN A 490 -5.50 29.45 -22.52
C GLN A 490 -4.92 28.72 -21.31
N GLU A 491 -5.11 29.27 -20.12
CA GLU A 491 -4.47 28.83 -18.87
C GLU A 491 -4.82 27.37 -18.58
N VAL A 492 -3.88 26.46 -18.86
CA VAL A 492 -3.91 25.10 -18.30
C VAL A 492 -3.51 25.24 -16.84
N ASP A 493 -4.37 24.77 -15.92
CA ASP A 493 -4.13 24.80 -14.48
C ASP A 493 -2.79 24.11 -14.15
N PHE A 494 -1.76 24.94 -13.97
CA PHE A 494 -0.38 24.49 -13.79
C PHE A 494 -0.24 23.61 -12.53
N GLU A 495 -1.12 23.80 -11.54
CA GLU A 495 -1.15 22.99 -10.31
C GLU A 495 -1.63 21.55 -10.56
N SER A 496 -2.50 21.29 -11.54
CA SER A 496 -3.06 19.94 -11.78
C SER A 496 -2.09 18.96 -12.46
N ALA A 497 -1.22 19.46 -13.34
CA ALA A 497 -0.22 18.64 -14.02
C ALA A 497 1.13 18.55 -13.27
N LEU A 498 1.36 19.42 -12.27
CA LEU A 498 2.56 19.41 -11.43
C LEU A 498 2.48 18.46 -10.23
N ASP A 499 1.30 17.99 -9.85
CA ASP A 499 1.11 17.12 -8.66
C ASP A 499 1.44 15.63 -8.92
N SER A 500 1.95 15.29 -10.12
CA SER A 500 2.60 13.99 -10.38
C SER A 500 4.09 13.98 -10.00
N SER A 501 4.36 14.46 -8.77
CA SER A 501 5.33 13.95 -7.79
C SER A 501 6.78 13.61 -8.22
N GLU A 502 7.74 14.39 -7.70
CA GLU A 502 9.20 14.13 -7.52
C GLU A 502 9.96 13.39 -8.65
N MET A 503 10.98 14.03 -9.25
CA MET A 503 11.94 13.34 -10.13
C MET A 503 12.75 12.31 -9.33
N TYR A 504 12.36 11.04 -9.41
CA TYR A 504 12.76 9.98 -8.51
C TYR A 504 14.27 9.75 -8.52
N TYR A 505 14.85 9.59 -9.72
CA TYR A 505 16.28 9.33 -9.86
C TYR A 505 17.12 10.59 -9.63
N THR A 506 16.54 11.79 -9.79
CA THR A 506 17.19 13.06 -9.40
C THR A 506 17.34 13.14 -7.89
N THR A 507 16.28 12.90 -7.12
CA THR A 507 16.33 12.93 -5.64
C THR A 507 17.35 11.93 -5.09
N ILE A 508 17.46 10.73 -5.69
CA ILE A 508 18.49 9.75 -5.32
C ILE A 508 19.90 10.23 -5.70
N ALA A 509 20.09 10.77 -6.91
CA ALA A 509 21.38 11.30 -7.35
C ALA A 509 21.87 12.49 -6.50
N GLU A 510 20.98 13.40 -6.10
CA GLU A 510 21.27 14.52 -5.20
C GLU A 510 21.61 14.06 -3.78
N SER A 511 20.89 13.05 -3.28
CA SER A 511 21.17 12.43 -1.99
C SER A 511 22.55 11.75 -1.99
N LEU A 512 22.86 10.98 -3.03
CA LEU A 512 24.19 10.40 -3.24
C LEU A 512 25.29 11.45 -3.36
N GLN A 513 25.06 12.52 -4.14
CA GLN A 513 25.99 13.64 -4.25
C GLN A 513 26.26 14.29 -2.89
N THR A 514 25.22 14.41 -2.05
CA THR A 514 25.32 14.94 -0.68
C THR A 514 26.12 14.00 0.23
N LEU A 515 25.92 12.68 0.13
CA LEU A 515 26.68 11.67 0.88
C LEU A 515 28.17 11.71 0.51
N ILE A 516 28.49 11.67 -0.78
CA ILE A 516 29.86 11.72 -1.30
C ILE A 516 30.54 13.04 -0.88
N SER A 517 29.85 14.17 -1.03
CA SER A 517 30.39 15.48 -0.61
C SER A 517 30.66 15.55 0.89
N PHE A 518 29.83 14.90 1.71
CA PHE A 518 30.04 14.83 3.16
C PHE A 518 31.28 13.98 3.52
N ILE A 519 31.43 12.82 2.88
CA ILE A 519 32.59 11.94 3.05
C ILE A 519 33.88 12.65 2.59
N GLN A 520 33.84 13.38 1.47
CA GLN A 520 35.01 14.07 0.92
C GLN A 520 35.42 15.34 1.71
N ARG A 521 34.46 16.17 2.18
CA ARG A 521 34.78 17.44 2.86
C ARG A 521 35.57 17.26 4.15
N ASN A 522 35.23 16.25 4.96
CA ASN A 522 35.86 16.03 6.27
C ASN A 522 37.29 15.45 6.15
N ASN A 523 37.60 14.75 5.06
CA ASN A 523 38.97 14.27 4.77
C ASN A 523 39.97 15.42 4.55
N ILE A 524 39.52 16.62 4.18
CA ILE A 524 40.38 17.81 4.05
C ILE A 524 40.66 18.44 5.43
N SER A 525 39.72 18.30 6.38
CA SER A 525 39.86 18.79 7.75
C SER A 525 40.90 18.01 8.56
N THR A 526 41.06 16.72 8.26
CA THR A 526 42.00 15.81 8.97
C THR A 526 43.39 15.77 8.35
N SER A 527 43.56 16.15 7.07
CA SER A 527 44.90 16.36 6.48
C SER A 527 45.56 17.66 6.96
N GLY A 528 44.76 18.72 7.20
CA GLY A 528 45.27 20.04 7.62
C GLY A 528 45.87 20.12 9.03
N THR A 529 45.92 19.02 9.79
CA THR A 529 46.50 18.96 11.15
C THR A 529 47.64 17.96 11.29
N ARG A 530 48.17 17.45 10.17
CA ARG A 530 49.30 16.49 10.16
C ARG A 530 50.63 17.03 9.62
N ASP A 531 50.64 18.24 9.04
CA ASP A 531 51.87 18.90 8.54
C ASP A 531 52.45 19.95 9.54
N GLU A 532 51.87 20.07 10.74
CA GLU A 532 52.41 20.90 11.85
C GLU A 532 52.56 20.08 13.15
N LEU A 533 53.50 19.13 13.18
CA LEU A 533 54.06 18.54 14.42
C LEU A 533 55.43 17.85 14.20
#